data_AF-A0A7C4Y7K5-F1
#
_entry.id   AF-A0A7C4Y7K5-F1
#
_cell.length_a   1.000
_cell.length_b   1.000
_cell.length_c   1.000
_cell.angle_alpha   90.00
_cell.angle_beta   90.00
_cell.angle_gamma   90.00
#
_symmetry.space_group_name_H-M   'P 1'
#
loop_
_entity.id
_entity.type
_entity.pdbx_description
1 polymer ?
#
loop_
_entity_poly.entity_id
_entity_poly.type
_entity_poly.pdbx_seq_one_letter_code
_entity_poly.pdbx_strand_id
1 'polypeptide(L)'
;MNHDNYADSYIRGILNTVKTIAVVGVSPKVIRPSYFAFKYLLERGYRMIPVNPGYAGSELLGQPVYATLTDISEPVDMVDIFRSPEAALGVVEEALSLSPRPGVIWMQLGVRNDAAAKIAEDAGVKVVMNRCPKIEYGRLSSEISWMGVNSRTLSSRRAALGNGIQRMSLQRETLTGGGDRSDGSLRKR
;
A
#
# COMPACT_ATOMS: atom_id res chain seq x y z
N MET A 1 14.80 4.10 6.90
CA MET A 1 13.81 4.29 8.01
C MET A 1 13.78 3.00 8.85
N ASN A 2 13.26 2.92 10.10
CA ASN A 2 13.22 1.62 10.83
C ASN A 2 11.99 0.74 10.47
N HIS A 3 11.05 1.30 9.71
CA HIS A 3 9.88 0.63 9.11
C HIS A 3 8.87 -0.01 10.07
N ASP A 4 9.00 0.20 11.38
CA ASP A 4 8.04 -0.28 12.37
C ASP A 4 6.79 0.61 12.42
N ASN A 5 6.99 1.91 12.23
CA ASN A 5 5.95 2.94 12.26
C ASN A 5 6.14 3.94 11.10
N TYR A 6 5.03 4.41 10.55
CA TYR A 6 4.99 5.44 9.52
C TYR A 6 4.09 6.57 9.98
N ALA A 7 4.49 7.82 9.74
CA ALA A 7 3.61 8.95 9.95
C ALA A 7 2.39 8.85 9.02
N ASP A 8 1.20 9.17 9.53
CA ASP A 8 -0.04 9.18 8.73
C ASP A 8 0.10 10.07 7.48
N SER A 9 0.83 11.18 7.60
CA SER A 9 1.13 12.08 6.48
C SER A 9 1.97 11.43 5.39
N TYR A 10 2.92 10.55 5.75
CA TYR A 10 3.75 9.82 4.79
C TYR A 10 2.92 8.83 3.99
N ILE A 11 2.12 8.00 4.66
CA ILE A 11 1.24 7.03 4.02
C ILE A 11 0.18 7.72 3.17
N ARG A 12 -0.49 8.75 3.71
CA ARG A 12 -1.47 9.54 2.97
C ARG A 12 -0.85 10.20 1.75
N GLY A 13 0.35 10.76 1.89
CA GLY A 13 1.08 11.40 0.79
C GLY A 13 1.38 10.42 -0.35
N ILE A 14 1.81 9.20 -0.02
CA ILE A 14 1.99 8.12 -1.00
C ILE A 14 0.66 7.82 -1.71
N LEU A 15 -0.38 7.44 -0.95
CA LEU A 15 -1.66 7.01 -1.53
C LEU A 15 -2.36 8.11 -2.33
N ASN A 16 -2.16 9.40 -2.01
CA ASN A 16 -2.70 10.50 -2.81
C ASN A 16 -1.93 10.78 -4.11
N THR A 17 -0.66 10.39 -4.19
CA THR A 17 0.22 10.72 -5.32
C THR A 17 0.27 9.60 -6.34
N VAL A 18 0.28 8.35 -5.89
CA VAL A 18 0.36 7.17 -6.78
C VAL A 18 -0.96 7.00 -7.53
N LYS A 19 -0.87 6.67 -8.82
CA LYS A 19 -2.03 6.40 -9.68
C LYS A 19 -1.96 4.99 -10.25
N THR A 20 -0.77 4.55 -10.67
CA THR A 20 -0.54 3.23 -11.24
C THR A 20 0.19 2.32 -10.26
N ILE A 21 -0.42 1.16 -9.95
CA ILE A 21 0.07 0.22 -8.96
C ILE A 21 0.23 -1.16 -9.62
N ALA A 22 1.47 -1.66 -9.69
CA ALA A 22 1.75 -3.03 -10.08
C ALA A 22 1.71 -3.95 -8.84
N VAL A 23 0.87 -4.99 -8.88
CA VAL A 23 0.68 -5.91 -7.76
C VAL A 23 1.35 -7.25 -8.06
N VAL A 24 2.50 -7.48 -7.44
CA VAL A 24 3.33 -8.68 -7.65
C VAL A 24 2.88 -9.80 -6.72
N GLY A 25 2.59 -10.96 -7.31
CA GLY A 25 2.09 -12.13 -6.57
C GLY A 25 0.58 -12.12 -6.34
N VAL A 26 -0.17 -11.34 -7.11
CA VAL A 26 -1.63 -11.34 -7.04
C VAL A 26 -2.20 -12.68 -7.49
N SER A 27 -3.28 -13.13 -6.85
CA SER A 27 -3.97 -14.39 -7.19
C SER A 27 -5.42 -14.10 -7.58
N PRO A 28 -5.97 -14.79 -8.60
CA PRO A 28 -7.38 -14.68 -8.97
C PRO A 28 -8.33 -15.37 -7.98
N LYS A 29 -7.79 -16.13 -7.02
CA LYS A 29 -8.59 -16.82 -6.00
C LYS A 29 -9.20 -15.79 -5.03
N VAL A 30 -10.52 -15.70 -4.99
CA VAL A 30 -11.27 -14.71 -4.20
C VAL A 30 -11.00 -14.78 -2.69
N ILE A 31 -10.57 -15.93 -2.17
CA ILE A 31 -10.18 -16.11 -0.77
C ILE A 31 -8.83 -15.46 -0.42
N ARG A 32 -7.99 -15.15 -1.41
CA ARG A 32 -6.63 -14.63 -1.16
C ARG A 32 -6.69 -13.13 -0.81
N PRO A 33 -5.95 -12.67 0.22
CA PRO A 33 -5.87 -11.26 0.56
C PRO A 33 -5.47 -10.35 -0.60
N SER A 34 -4.59 -10.83 -1.50
CA SER A 34 -4.16 -10.10 -2.68
C SER A 34 -5.32 -9.77 -3.63
N TYR A 35 -6.30 -10.68 -3.79
CA TYR A 35 -7.49 -10.43 -4.58
C TYR A 35 -8.31 -9.26 -4.01
N PHE A 36 -8.54 -9.27 -2.69
CA PHE A 36 -9.33 -8.21 -2.03
C PHE A 36 -8.63 -6.85 -2.04
N ALA A 37 -7.32 -6.81 -1.82
CA ALA A 37 -6.54 -5.58 -1.88
C ALA A 37 -6.57 -5.00 -3.30
N PHE A 38 -6.35 -5.85 -4.31
CA PHE A 38 -6.40 -5.47 -5.71
C PHE A 38 -7.78 -4.92 -6.10
N LYS A 39 -8.85 -5.66 -5.82
CA LYS A 39 -10.23 -5.25 -6.11
C LYS A 39 -10.58 -3.93 -5.44
N TYR A 40 -10.23 -3.77 -4.16
CA TYR A 40 -10.55 -2.55 -3.41
C TYR A 40 -9.88 -1.32 -4.01
N LEU A 41 -8.58 -1.38 -4.34
CA LEU A 41 -7.88 -0.24 -4.93
C LEU A 41 -8.34 0.03 -6.37
N LEU A 42 -8.62 -1.02 -7.15
CA LEU A 42 -9.22 -0.86 -8.49
C LEU A 42 -10.55 -0.08 -8.40
N GLU A 43 -11.40 -0.46 -7.46
CA GLU A 43 -12.65 0.24 -7.19
C GLU A 43 -12.46 1.69 -6.71
N ARG A 44 -11.31 2.02 -6.12
CA ARG A 44 -10.94 3.39 -5.72
C ARG A 44 -10.39 4.24 -6.87
N GLY A 45 -10.29 3.67 -8.06
CA GLY A 45 -9.88 4.39 -9.27
C GLY A 45 -8.37 4.41 -9.50
N TYR A 46 -7.60 3.59 -8.78
CA TYR A 46 -6.20 3.36 -9.15
C TYR A 46 -6.11 2.50 -10.42
N ARG A 47 -5.11 2.74 -11.25
CA ARG A 47 -4.72 1.87 -12.36
C ARG A 47 -3.99 0.67 -11.76
N MET A 48 -4.67 -0.46 -11.66
CA MET A 48 -4.11 -1.69 -11.07
C MET A 48 -3.58 -2.62 -12.15
N ILE A 49 -2.31 -3.03 -12.04
CA ILE A 49 -1.63 -3.92 -12.99
C ILE A 49 -1.25 -5.23 -12.27
N PRO A 50 -1.86 -6.37 -12.63
CA PRO A 50 -1.56 -7.64 -11.97
C PRO A 50 -0.29 -8.29 -12.54
N VAL A 51 0.63 -8.72 -11.66
CA VAL A 51 1.86 -9.41 -12.05
C VAL A 51 1.95 -10.76 -11.33
N ASN A 52 1.90 -11.83 -12.11
CA ASN A 52 2.10 -13.20 -11.63
C ASN A 52 2.46 -14.15 -12.79
N PRO A 53 3.68 -14.72 -12.83
CA PRO A 53 4.10 -15.66 -13.86
C PRO A 53 3.15 -16.86 -14.03
N GLY A 54 2.55 -17.35 -12.94
CA GLY A 54 1.65 -18.51 -12.96
C GLY A 54 0.28 -18.24 -13.57
N TYR A 55 -0.05 -16.98 -13.85
CA TYR A 55 -1.31 -16.56 -14.46
C TYR A 55 -1.09 -15.62 -15.65
N ALA A 56 0.13 -15.52 -16.18
CA ALA A 56 0.45 -14.64 -17.29
C ALA A 56 -0.44 -14.95 -18.52
N GLY A 57 -0.93 -13.90 -19.17
CA GLY A 57 -1.84 -14.01 -20.32
C GLY A 57 -3.30 -14.26 -19.97
N SER A 58 -3.62 -14.42 -18.68
CA SER A 58 -5.01 -14.40 -18.18
C SER A 58 -5.47 -12.97 -17.85
N GLU A 59 -6.74 -12.84 -17.46
CA GLU A 59 -7.29 -11.60 -16.95
C GLU A 59 -7.70 -11.70 -15.47
N LEU A 60 -7.47 -10.62 -14.72
CA LEU A 60 -7.95 -10.43 -13.37
C LEU A 60 -8.80 -9.16 -13.30
N LEU A 61 -10.11 -9.30 -13.10
CA LEU A 61 -11.05 -8.16 -13.00
C LEU A 61 -10.95 -7.22 -14.21
N GLY A 62 -10.83 -7.79 -15.41
CA GLY A 62 -10.67 -7.06 -16.67
C GLY A 62 -9.29 -6.43 -16.88
N GLN A 63 -8.29 -6.81 -16.09
CA GLN A 63 -6.89 -6.36 -16.24
C GLN A 63 -6.01 -7.51 -16.74
N PRO A 64 -5.19 -7.30 -17.78
CA PRO A 64 -4.28 -8.34 -18.27
C PRO A 64 -3.18 -8.64 -17.25
N VAL A 65 -2.91 -9.92 -17.03
CA VAL A 65 -1.88 -10.38 -16.09
C VAL A 65 -0.55 -10.56 -16.80
N TYR A 66 0.47 -9.86 -16.29
CA TYR A 66 1.85 -9.93 -16.77
C TYR A 66 2.65 -10.99 -16.01
N ALA A 67 3.68 -11.54 -16.65
CA ALA A 67 4.58 -12.48 -15.98
C ALA A 67 5.55 -11.74 -15.06
N THR A 68 6.16 -10.67 -15.57
CA THR A 68 7.20 -9.89 -14.91
C THR A 68 6.82 -8.41 -14.85
N LEU A 69 7.49 -7.63 -14.00
CA LEU A 69 7.35 -6.18 -13.99
C LEU A 69 7.91 -5.56 -15.28
N THR A 70 8.94 -6.16 -15.87
CA THR A 70 9.56 -5.68 -17.12
C THR A 70 8.67 -5.85 -18.35
N ASP A 71 7.64 -6.70 -18.29
CA ASP A 71 6.66 -6.86 -19.39
C ASP A 71 5.63 -5.72 -19.44
N ILE A 72 5.60 -4.86 -18.42
CA ILE A 72 4.63 -3.76 -18.32
C ILE A 72 5.07 -2.63 -19.25
N SER A 73 4.20 -2.26 -20.20
CA SER A 73 4.48 -1.22 -21.20
C SER A 73 4.15 0.21 -20.74
N GLU A 74 3.53 0.37 -19.56
CA GLU A 74 3.14 1.66 -19.00
C GLU A 74 3.91 2.01 -17.71
N PRO A 75 4.10 3.30 -17.38
CA PRO A 75 4.74 3.71 -16.14
C PRO A 75 4.04 3.19 -14.88
N VAL A 76 4.82 2.67 -13.93
CA VAL A 76 4.36 2.21 -12.63
C VAL A 76 4.81 3.20 -11.55
N ASP A 77 3.87 3.73 -10.76
CA ASP A 77 4.21 4.64 -9.65
C ASP A 77 4.61 3.86 -8.38
N MET A 78 3.92 2.74 -8.13
CA MET A 78 4.10 1.91 -6.94
C MET A 78 4.11 0.42 -7.28
N VAL A 79 5.06 -0.32 -6.71
CA VAL A 79 5.08 -1.79 -6.74
C VAL A 79 4.62 -2.34 -5.40
N ASP A 80 3.50 -3.08 -5.40
CA ASP A 80 2.89 -3.71 -4.22
C ASP A 80 3.18 -5.22 -4.18
N ILE A 81 3.87 -5.68 -3.15
CA ILE A 81 4.51 -7.00 -3.10
C ILE A 81 3.75 -7.95 -2.16
N PHE A 82 3.13 -8.98 -2.72
CA PHE A 82 2.48 -10.12 -2.03
C PHE A 82 3.33 -11.40 -2.05
N ARG A 83 4.62 -11.29 -2.34
CA ARG A 83 5.59 -12.40 -2.30
C ARG A 83 6.23 -12.51 -0.92
N SER A 84 6.83 -13.67 -0.62
CA SER A 84 7.48 -13.89 0.66
C SER A 84 8.66 -12.93 0.89
N PRO A 85 9.05 -12.67 2.14
CA PRO A 85 10.20 -11.80 2.47
C PRO A 85 11.48 -12.13 1.69
N GLU A 86 11.74 -13.41 1.47
CA GLU A 86 12.94 -13.91 0.78
C GLU A 86 12.91 -13.57 -0.71
N ALA A 87 11.72 -13.53 -1.31
CA ALA A 87 11.52 -13.15 -2.71
C ALA A 87 11.43 -11.63 -2.92
N ALA A 88 11.23 -10.85 -1.84
CA ALA A 88 11.02 -9.41 -1.95
C ALA A 88 12.23 -8.68 -2.54
N LEU A 89 13.45 -9.13 -2.25
CA LEU A 89 14.67 -8.51 -2.78
C LEU A 89 14.72 -8.54 -4.31
N GLY A 90 14.50 -9.72 -4.92
CA GLY A 90 14.52 -9.83 -6.38
C GLY A 90 13.43 -8.99 -7.05
N VAL A 91 12.25 -8.88 -6.44
CA VAL A 91 11.18 -8.00 -6.94
C VAL A 91 11.58 -6.52 -6.84
N VAL A 92 12.27 -6.11 -5.78
CA VAL A 92 12.78 -4.74 -5.64
C VAL A 92 13.85 -4.45 -6.68
N GLU A 93 14.81 -5.35 -6.90
CA GLU A 93 15.83 -5.18 -7.93
C GLU A 93 15.22 -5.04 -9.33
N GLU A 94 14.24 -5.89 -9.64
CA GLU A 94 13.48 -5.80 -10.88
C GLU A 94 12.72 -4.47 -11.00
N ALA A 95 12.04 -4.05 -9.94
CA ALA A 95 11.34 -2.76 -9.90
C ALA A 95 12.30 -1.57 -10.13
N LEU A 96 13.50 -1.61 -9.55
CA LEU A 96 14.51 -0.56 -9.72
C LEU A 96 15.09 -0.48 -11.14
N SER A 97 14.99 -1.57 -11.91
CA SER A 97 15.41 -1.64 -13.32
C SER A 97 14.40 -1.02 -14.29
N LEU A 98 13.16 -0.81 -13.87
CA LEU A 98 12.11 -0.22 -14.71
C LEU A 98 12.44 1.22 -15.13
N SER A 99 11.95 1.59 -16.30
CA SER A 99 12.07 2.94 -16.86
C SER A 99 10.70 3.43 -17.37
N PRO A 100 10.08 4.43 -16.71
CA PRO A 100 10.56 5.14 -15.53
C PRO A 100 10.56 4.26 -14.27
N ARG A 101 11.49 4.55 -13.35
CA ARG A 101 11.58 3.85 -12.07
C ARG A 101 10.36 4.19 -11.19
N PRO A 102 9.74 3.22 -10.51
CA PRO A 102 8.67 3.48 -9.56
C PRO A 102 9.16 4.34 -8.40
N GLY A 103 8.30 5.27 -7.95
CA GLY A 103 8.58 6.14 -6.82
C GLY A 103 8.36 5.48 -5.46
N VAL A 104 7.70 4.32 -5.43
CA VAL A 104 7.32 3.62 -4.19
C VAL A 104 7.45 2.10 -4.32
N ILE A 105 8.06 1.46 -3.31
CA ILE A 105 7.95 0.03 -3.03
C ILE A 105 7.07 -0.16 -1.80
N TRP A 106 6.07 -1.02 -1.92
CA TRP A 106 5.15 -1.36 -0.84
C TRP A 106 5.18 -2.86 -0.58
N MET A 107 5.64 -3.28 0.60
CA MET A 107 5.64 -4.68 1.03
C MET A 107 4.46 -4.94 1.96
N GLN A 108 3.65 -5.94 1.61
CA GLN A 108 2.40 -6.26 2.31
C GLN A 108 2.60 -6.76 3.74
N LEU A 109 1.48 -6.97 4.43
CA LEU A 109 1.45 -7.60 5.75
C LEU A 109 2.23 -8.92 5.76
N GLY A 110 3.13 -9.07 6.73
CA GLY A 110 4.01 -10.24 6.85
C GLY A 110 5.20 -10.24 5.89
N VAL A 111 5.32 -9.25 5.01
CA VAL A 111 6.47 -9.09 4.10
C VAL A 111 7.37 -7.99 4.65
N ARG A 112 8.50 -8.37 5.25
CA ARG A 112 9.54 -7.47 5.73
C ARG A 112 10.91 -7.96 5.24
N ASN A 113 11.63 -7.10 4.54
CA ASN A 113 13.00 -7.35 4.12
C ASN A 113 13.79 -6.04 4.20
N ASP A 114 14.55 -5.87 5.29
CA ASP A 114 15.28 -4.62 5.56
C ASP A 114 16.43 -4.39 4.56
N ALA A 115 17.02 -5.44 3.99
CA ALA A 115 18.04 -5.30 2.95
C ALA A 115 17.44 -4.76 1.64
N ALA A 116 16.32 -5.31 1.21
CA ALA A 116 15.59 -4.83 0.03
C ALA A 116 15.08 -3.40 0.24
N ALA A 117 14.59 -3.08 1.45
CA ALA A 117 14.19 -1.71 1.81
C ALA A 117 15.37 -0.74 1.68
N LYS A 118 16.54 -1.09 2.23
CA LYS A 118 17.74 -0.26 2.14
C LYS A 118 18.15 0.00 0.69
N ILE A 119 18.16 -1.03 -0.15
CA ILE A 119 18.51 -0.89 -1.57
C ILE A 119 17.55 0.05 -2.31
N ALA A 120 16.24 -0.07 -2.05
CA ALA A 120 15.25 0.85 -2.61
C ALA A 120 15.41 2.29 -2.11
N GLU A 121 15.63 2.47 -0.80
CA GLU A 121 15.86 3.80 -0.19
C GLU A 121 17.13 4.47 -0.74
N ASP A 122 18.23 3.72 -0.89
CA ASP A 122 19.50 4.21 -1.46
C ASP A 122 19.32 4.62 -2.93
N ALA A 123 18.35 4.03 -3.65
CA ALA A 123 17.97 4.41 -5.01
C ALA A 123 16.96 5.58 -5.08
N GLY A 124 16.62 6.19 -3.95
CA GLY A 124 15.67 7.31 -3.84
C GLY A 124 14.20 6.91 -3.87
N VAL A 125 13.89 5.63 -3.72
CA VAL A 125 12.52 5.11 -3.74
C VAL A 125 11.94 5.08 -2.33
N LYS A 126 10.68 5.53 -2.18
CA LYS A 126 9.97 5.47 -0.89
C LYS A 126 9.63 4.02 -0.58
N VAL A 127 9.83 3.61 0.67
CA VAL A 127 9.51 2.24 1.11
C VAL A 127 8.44 2.26 2.20
N VAL A 128 7.50 1.32 2.09
CA VAL A 128 6.57 0.93 3.15
C VAL A 128 6.63 -0.59 3.29
N MET A 129 6.74 -1.09 4.52
CA MET A 129 6.77 -2.52 4.83
C MET A 129 5.73 -2.89 5.88
N ASN A 130 5.27 -4.15 5.83
CA ASN A 130 4.30 -4.72 6.76
C ASN A 130 3.06 -3.84 6.93
N ARG A 131 2.51 -3.34 5.83
CA ARG A 131 1.26 -2.57 5.78
C ARG A 131 0.43 -3.02 4.58
N CYS A 132 -0.89 -2.90 4.68
CA CYS A 132 -1.79 -3.15 3.56
C CYS A 132 -2.39 -1.81 3.08
N PRO A 133 -2.22 -1.39 1.82
CA PRO A 133 -2.76 -0.14 1.31
C PRO A 133 -4.28 -0.05 1.47
N LYS A 134 -5.01 -1.18 1.33
CA LYS A 134 -6.46 -1.24 1.59
C LYS A 134 -6.80 -0.87 3.04
N ILE A 135 -6.06 -1.41 4.01
CA ILE A 135 -6.29 -1.15 5.44
C ILE A 135 -5.90 0.29 5.76
N GLU A 136 -4.74 0.75 5.29
CA GLU A 136 -4.28 2.13 5.50
C GLU A 136 -5.21 3.15 4.85
N TYR A 137 -5.71 2.89 3.63
CA TYR A 137 -6.69 3.74 2.96
C TYR A 137 -7.95 3.85 3.81
N GLY A 138 -8.56 2.71 4.19
CA GLY A 138 -9.77 2.70 5.00
C GLY A 138 -9.59 3.38 6.36
N ARG A 139 -8.40 3.23 6.96
CA ARG A 139 -8.05 3.84 8.24
C ARG A 139 -7.97 5.36 8.11
N LEU A 140 -7.23 5.84 7.11
CA LEU A 140 -6.99 7.27 6.88
C LEU A 140 -8.20 8.00 6.30
N SER A 141 -9.11 7.29 5.62
CA SER A 141 -10.40 7.81 5.17
C SER A 141 -11.49 7.75 6.26
N SER A 142 -11.19 7.13 7.41
CA SER A 142 -12.11 6.83 8.52
C SER A 142 -13.25 5.86 8.18
N GLU A 143 -13.22 5.20 7.02
CA GLU A 143 -14.27 4.25 6.63
C GLU A 143 -14.32 3.00 7.51
N ILE A 144 -13.17 2.53 8.02
CA ILE A 144 -13.19 1.35 8.90
C ILE A 144 -13.91 1.62 10.23
N SER A 145 -14.00 2.89 10.63
CA SER A 145 -14.71 3.29 11.86
C SER A 145 -16.21 3.06 11.75
N TRP A 146 -16.78 3.05 10.54
CA TRP A 146 -18.19 2.69 10.35
C TRP A 146 -18.47 1.22 10.63
N MET A 147 -17.44 0.37 10.54
CA MET A 147 -17.50 -1.04 10.91
C MET A 147 -17.10 -1.27 12.38
N GLY A 148 -17.01 -0.21 13.19
CA GLY A 148 -16.63 -0.29 14.61
C GLY A 148 -15.13 -0.48 14.86
N VAL A 149 -14.28 -0.38 13.83
CA VAL A 149 -12.82 -0.56 13.98
C VAL A 149 -12.15 0.77 14.29
N ASN A 150 -11.27 0.78 15.29
CA ASN A 150 -10.53 1.98 15.67
C ASN A 150 -9.57 2.42 14.54
N SER A 151 -9.82 3.60 13.96
CA SER A 151 -8.97 4.15 12.90
C SER A 151 -7.70 4.84 13.41
N ARG A 152 -7.56 5.02 14.74
CA ARG A 152 -6.47 5.78 15.38
C ARG A 152 -6.32 7.19 14.82
N THR A 153 -7.41 7.75 14.30
CA THR A 153 -7.45 9.10 13.74
C THR A 153 -8.63 9.87 14.30
N LEU A 154 -8.41 11.13 14.67
CA LEU A 154 -9.44 12.05 15.13
C LEU A 154 -9.47 13.28 14.23
N SER A 155 -10.66 13.79 13.92
CA SER A 155 -10.82 15.00 13.12
C SER A 155 -12.16 15.66 13.40
N SER A 156 -12.14 16.98 13.61
CA SER A 156 -13.33 17.82 13.82
C SER A 156 -13.99 18.24 12.51
N ARG A 157 -13.35 17.99 11.36
CA ARG A 157 -13.89 18.33 10.03
C ARG A 157 -14.64 17.17 9.43
N ARG A 158 -15.75 17.45 8.72
CA ARG A 158 -16.51 16.44 7.97
C ARG A 158 -15.61 15.82 6.89
N ALA A 159 -15.69 14.50 6.72
CA ALA A 159 -14.94 13.82 5.68
C ALA A 159 -15.47 14.21 4.29
N ALA A 160 -14.54 14.53 3.38
CA ALA A 160 -14.87 14.81 1.99
C ALA A 160 -15.19 13.50 1.26
N LEU A 161 -16.28 13.50 0.48
CA LEU A 161 -16.63 12.38 -0.39
C LEU A 161 -15.57 12.23 -1.49
N GLY A 162 -15.15 11.00 -1.74
CA GLY A 162 -14.43 10.62 -2.95
C GLY A 162 -15.41 10.22 -4.06
N ASN A 163 -14.87 9.63 -5.13
CA ASN A 163 -15.69 9.17 -6.25
C ASN A 163 -16.56 7.96 -5.85
N GLY A 164 -17.87 8.07 -6.07
CA GLY A 164 -18.86 7.02 -5.80
C GLY A 164 -19.74 7.26 -4.57
N ILE A 165 -20.63 6.30 -4.27
CA ILE A 165 -21.59 6.40 -3.17
C ILE A 165 -20.89 6.05 -1.85
N GLN A 166 -20.99 6.94 -0.86
CA GLN A 166 -20.48 6.73 0.51
C GLN A 166 -18.99 6.37 0.62
N ARG A 167 -18.19 6.75 -0.37
CA ARG A 167 -16.74 6.58 -0.37
C ARG A 167 -16.08 7.85 0.16
N MET A 168 -15.29 7.76 1.21
CA MET A 168 -14.52 8.88 1.75
C MET A 168 -13.19 8.99 1.01
N SER A 169 -12.76 10.23 0.79
CA SER A 169 -11.43 10.53 0.22
C SER A 169 -10.36 10.56 1.32
N LEU A 170 -9.10 10.50 0.89
CA LEU A 170 -7.94 10.69 1.76
C LEU A 170 -7.65 12.18 2.07
N GLN A 171 -8.44 13.11 1.50
CA GLN A 171 -8.28 14.57 1.67
C GLN A 171 -8.88 15.07 2.99
N ARG A 172 -8.62 14.33 4.08
CA ARG A 172 -9.03 14.70 5.43
C ARG A 172 -7.79 14.85 6.30
N GLU A 173 -7.62 16.04 6.86
CA GLU A 173 -6.67 16.25 7.95
C GLU A 173 -7.16 15.53 9.19
N THR A 174 -6.33 14.61 9.68
CA THR A 174 -6.57 13.88 10.92
C THR A 174 -5.36 14.01 11.82
N LEU A 175 -5.63 14.12 13.12
CA LEU A 175 -4.62 13.96 14.16
C LEU A 175 -4.53 12.47 14.52
N THR A 176 -3.34 11.99 14.82
CA THR A 176 -3.16 10.63 15.36
C THR A 176 -3.85 10.56 16.72
N GLY A 177 -4.86 9.70 16.83
CA GLY A 177 -5.66 9.49 18.03
C GLY A 177 -5.15 8.29 18.82
N GLY A 178 -4.86 8.48 20.11
CA GLY A 178 -4.50 7.40 21.03
C GLY A 178 -3.13 6.78 20.73
N GLY A 179 -2.06 7.55 20.85
CA GLY A 179 -0.75 6.97 21.10
C GLY A 179 -0.71 6.45 22.53
N ASP A 180 -0.42 5.16 22.72
CA ASP A 180 -0.09 4.63 24.04
C ASP A 180 1.11 5.43 24.55
N ARG A 181 0.89 6.31 25.53
CA ARG A 181 1.99 6.92 26.27
C ARG A 181 2.45 5.88 27.28
N SER A 182 3.33 4.98 26.86
CA SER A 182 4.22 4.30 27.80
C SER A 182 5.31 5.28 28.27
N ASP A 183 4.91 6.38 28.89
CA ASP A 183 5.83 7.21 29.68
C ASP A 183 5.84 6.65 31.11
N GLY A 184 6.75 5.70 31.33
CA GLY A 184 7.08 5.15 32.64
C GLY A 184 7.85 6.14 33.51
N SER A 185 7.30 7.33 33.76
CA SER A 185 7.79 8.22 34.81
C SER A 185 6.64 8.78 35.65
N LEU A 186 5.99 7.89 36.40
CA LEU A 186 5.20 8.28 37.56
C LEU A 186 6.13 8.90 38.60
N ARG A 187 6.16 10.23 38.57
CA ARG A 187 6.68 11.12 39.60
C ARG A 187 6.19 10.64 40.97
N LYS A 188 7.13 10.26 41.84
CA LYS A 188 6.91 10.24 43.29
C LYS A 188 6.51 11.65 43.72
N ARG A 189 5.32 11.75 44.31
CA ARG A 189 4.99 12.78 45.30
C ARG A 189 4.72 12.06 46.61
#